data_AF-A0A1I5L2X8-F1
#
_entry.id   AF-A0A1I5L2X8-F1
#
_cell.length_a   1.000
_cell.length_b   1.000
_cell.length_c   1.000
_cell.angle_alpha   90.00
_cell.angle_beta   90.00
_cell.angle_gamma   90.00
#
_symmetry.space_group_name_H-M   'P 1'
#
loop_
_entity.id
_entity.type
_entity.pdbx_description
1 polymer ?
#
loop_
_entity_poly.entity_id
_entity_poly.type
_entity_poly.pdbx_seq_one_letter_code
_entity_poly.pdbx_strand_id
1 'polypeptide(L)'
;MTGKQKLGVIGGAFALLCAGAVASPTLAQSSLAMLDSLDKGEWQLRFRDGSPARKVCVRSGRELIQLRHSASGCNRFVVEDGRNEVTVQYTCPGDGYGRTNVRKEGPALVQIDSQGIVGGRPFQFSAEARRIGSCQ
;
A
#
# COMPACT_ATOMS: atom_id res chain seq x y z
N MET A 1 20.37 -80.54 6.07
CA MET A 1 21.23 -80.38 7.25
C MET A 1 20.80 -79.11 7.97
N THR A 2 20.35 -79.27 9.21
CA THR A 2 19.64 -78.30 10.04
C THR A 2 20.63 -77.31 10.68
N GLY A 3 20.48 -76.00 10.44
CA GLY A 3 21.20 -74.95 11.14
C GLY A 3 20.22 -74.12 11.99
N LYS A 4 20.36 -74.18 13.31
CA LYS A 4 19.50 -73.56 14.32
C LYS A 4 20.23 -72.40 15.03
N GLN A 5 19.56 -71.24 15.07
CA GLN A 5 19.57 -70.16 16.11
C GLN A 5 20.84 -69.26 16.20
N LYS A 6 20.78 -67.95 16.50
CA LYS A 6 20.11 -67.20 17.59
C LYS A 6 19.87 -65.72 17.16
N LEU A 7 18.68 -65.15 17.36
CA LEU A 7 18.22 -64.29 18.46
C LEU A 7 18.91 -62.89 18.53
N GLY A 8 18.16 -61.86 18.13
CA GLY A 8 18.40 -60.46 18.44
C GLY A 8 17.05 -59.73 18.46
N VAL A 9 16.69 -59.19 19.62
CA VAL A 9 15.35 -58.80 20.06
C VAL A 9 15.28 -57.27 20.16
N ILE A 10 14.17 -56.72 19.66
CA ILE A 10 13.51 -55.43 19.99
C ILE A 10 14.22 -54.13 19.62
N GLY A 11 13.54 -53.31 18.79
CA GLY A 11 13.83 -51.88 18.71
C GLY A 11 13.09 -51.14 17.60
N GLY A 12 11.87 -50.67 17.90
CA GLY A 12 11.35 -49.40 17.37
C GLY A 12 10.74 -49.36 15.97
N ALA A 13 9.42 -49.18 15.90
CA ALA A 13 8.78 -48.54 14.76
C ALA A 13 7.76 -47.50 15.28
N PHE A 14 8.26 -46.32 15.64
CA PHE A 14 7.43 -45.13 15.83
C PHE A 14 7.05 -44.63 14.42
N ALA A 15 5.82 -44.90 13.98
CA ALA A 15 5.29 -44.35 12.75
C ALA A 15 5.07 -42.84 12.93
N LEU A 16 6.00 -42.02 12.41
CA LEU A 16 5.84 -40.57 12.32
C LEU A 16 4.82 -40.22 11.24
N LEU A 17 3.62 -39.80 11.66
CA LEU A 17 2.70 -39.02 10.82
C LEU A 17 3.24 -37.58 10.71
N CYS A 18 3.87 -37.25 9.58
CA CYS A 18 4.15 -35.86 9.22
C CYS A 18 3.09 -35.37 8.21
N ALA A 19 1.93 -34.94 8.72
CA ALA A 19 0.97 -34.16 7.95
C ALA A 19 1.44 -32.69 7.93
N GLY A 20 2.28 -32.33 6.96
CA GLY A 20 2.71 -30.96 6.73
C GLY A 20 1.60 -30.15 6.06
N ALA A 21 0.83 -29.39 6.85
CA ALA A 21 -0.03 -28.34 6.32
C ALA A 21 0.86 -27.18 5.84
N VAL A 22 1.01 -27.03 4.53
CA VAL A 22 1.62 -25.84 3.93
C VAL A 22 0.68 -24.65 4.11
N ALA A 23 0.89 -23.86 5.15
CA ALA A 23 0.26 -22.56 5.28
C ALA A 23 0.87 -21.63 4.22
N SER A 24 0.18 -21.42 3.10
CA SER A 24 0.57 -20.38 2.15
C SER A 24 0.41 -19.01 2.81
N PRO A 25 1.42 -18.13 2.78
CA PRO A 25 1.26 -16.76 3.25
C PRO A 25 0.26 -16.05 2.32
N THR A 26 -0.97 -15.84 2.79
CA THR A 26 -1.88 -14.89 2.15
C THR A 26 -1.29 -13.51 2.33
N LEU A 27 -0.82 -12.90 1.23
CA LEU A 27 -0.50 -11.47 1.22
C LEU A 27 -1.79 -10.72 1.50
N ALA A 28 -1.99 -10.28 2.75
CA ALA A 28 -3.06 -9.38 3.10
C ALA A 28 -2.82 -8.08 2.35
N GLN A 29 -3.55 -7.89 1.25
CA GLN A 29 -3.50 -6.67 0.47
C GLN A 29 -4.08 -5.56 1.36
N SER A 30 -3.23 -4.67 1.88
CA SER A 30 -3.63 -3.59 2.77
C SER A 30 -4.80 -2.86 2.15
N SER A 31 -5.93 -2.83 2.86
CA SER A 31 -7.21 -2.38 2.31
C SER A 31 -7.23 -0.89 2.02
N LEU A 32 -6.28 -0.09 2.54
CA LEU A 32 -6.28 1.38 2.44
C LEU A 32 -7.65 1.95 2.83
N ALA A 33 -8.26 1.36 3.86
CA ALA A 33 -9.67 1.54 4.18
C ALA A 33 -10.00 2.99 4.54
N MET A 34 -9.04 3.72 5.11
CA MET A 34 -9.16 5.15 5.35
C MET A 34 -9.41 5.93 4.04
N LEU A 35 -8.67 5.63 2.97
CA LEU A 35 -8.85 6.29 1.67
C LEU A 35 -10.21 6.00 1.05
N ASP A 36 -10.74 4.79 1.27
CA ASP A 36 -12.06 4.40 0.78
C ASP A 36 -13.21 5.11 1.53
N SER A 37 -12.92 5.65 2.72
CA SER A 37 -13.88 6.42 3.54
C SER A 37 -13.96 7.92 3.19
N LEU A 38 -13.20 8.38 2.19
CA LEU A 38 -13.20 9.77 1.75
C LEU A 38 -14.33 10.03 0.75
N ASP A 39 -14.87 11.25 0.77
CA ASP A 39 -15.94 11.66 -0.13
C ASP A 39 -15.44 11.73 -1.58
N LYS A 40 -16.16 11.06 -2.47
CA LYS A 40 -15.89 11.12 -3.91
C LYS A 40 -16.31 12.47 -4.49
N GLY A 41 -15.60 12.96 -5.50
CA GLY A 41 -15.93 14.20 -6.19
C GLY A 41 -14.72 15.00 -6.65
N GLU A 42 -14.94 16.26 -7.00
CA GLU A 42 -13.87 17.20 -7.30
C GLU A 42 -13.25 17.73 -6.01
N TRP A 43 -11.93 17.67 -5.91
CA TRP A 43 -11.15 18.19 -4.81
C TRP A 43 -10.20 19.27 -5.30
N GLN A 44 -10.06 20.33 -4.52
CA GLN A 44 -9.04 21.37 -4.71
C GLN A 44 -7.85 21.08 -3.80
N LEU A 45 -6.66 21.05 -4.38
CA LEU A 45 -5.39 21.02 -3.67
C LEU A 45 -4.83 22.42 -3.54
N ARG A 46 -4.57 22.84 -2.31
CA ARG A 46 -3.90 24.10 -1.97
C ARG A 46 -2.52 23.77 -1.44
N PHE A 47 -1.49 24.06 -2.22
CA PHE A 47 -0.10 23.80 -1.84
C PHE A 47 0.40 24.84 -0.83
N ARG A 48 1.26 24.39 0.09
CA ARG A 48 1.85 25.25 1.13
C ARG A 48 3.07 26.03 0.64
N ASP A 49 3.64 25.63 -0.49
CA ASP A 49 4.80 26.29 -1.13
C ASP A 49 4.40 27.50 -1.99
N GLY A 50 3.11 27.85 -2.05
CA GLY A 50 2.59 28.96 -2.86
C GLY A 50 2.31 28.57 -4.32
N SER A 51 2.54 27.32 -4.72
CA SER A 51 2.17 26.83 -6.05
C SER A 51 0.67 27.00 -6.30
N PRO A 52 0.25 27.26 -7.56
CA PRO A 52 -1.17 27.41 -7.90
C PRO A 52 -2.00 26.22 -7.44
N ALA A 53 -3.20 26.52 -6.92
CA ALA A 53 -4.14 25.47 -6.56
C ALA A 53 -4.53 24.66 -7.80
N ARG A 54 -4.72 23.35 -7.62
CA ARG A 54 -5.13 22.45 -8.71
C ARG A 54 -6.35 21.63 -8.31
N LYS A 55 -7.12 21.21 -9.30
CA LYS A 55 -8.27 20.33 -9.11
C LYS A 55 -7.88 18.88 -9.42
N VAL A 56 -8.49 17.95 -8.71
CA VAL A 56 -8.42 16.51 -9.00
C VAL A 56 -9.80 15.89 -8.82
N CYS A 57 -10.18 14.99 -9.72
CA CYS A 57 -11.36 14.16 -9.52
C CYS A 57 -10.97 12.92 -8.71
N VAL A 58 -11.48 12.83 -7.48
CA VAL A 58 -11.30 11.72 -6.54
C VAL A 58 -12.45 10.74 -6.75
N ARG A 59 -12.21 9.68 -7.52
CA ARG A 59 -13.13 8.56 -7.71
C ARG A 59 -12.88 7.47 -6.67
N SER A 60 -11.63 7.35 -6.24
CA SER A 60 -11.21 6.70 -5.01
C SER A 60 -10.25 7.59 -4.24
N GLY A 61 -10.01 7.36 -2.94
CA GLY A 61 -8.99 8.11 -2.21
C GLY A 61 -7.56 7.85 -2.73
N ARG A 62 -7.37 6.84 -3.60
CA ARG A 62 -6.05 6.45 -4.13
C ARG A 62 -5.47 7.47 -5.11
N GLU A 63 -6.28 8.36 -5.66
CA GLU A 63 -5.81 9.49 -6.46
C GLU A 63 -4.95 10.45 -5.62
N LEU A 64 -5.17 10.51 -4.30
CA LEU A 64 -4.46 11.42 -3.39
C LEU A 64 -3.07 10.90 -2.98
N ILE A 65 -2.77 9.61 -3.16
CA ILE A 65 -1.46 9.01 -2.84
C ILE A 65 -0.47 9.00 -4.02
N GLN A 66 -0.89 9.41 -5.22
CA GLN A 66 -0.03 9.40 -6.43
C GLN A 66 -0.22 10.65 -7.27
N LEU A 67 -0.02 11.79 -6.63
CA LEU A 67 -0.38 13.11 -7.13
C LEU A 67 0.61 13.72 -8.15
N ARG A 68 1.85 13.21 -8.22
CA ARG A 68 2.89 13.70 -9.14
C ARG A 68 3.10 12.83 -10.35
N HIS A 69 2.82 11.54 -10.23
CA HIS A 69 2.95 10.57 -11.30
C HIS A 69 1.56 10.11 -11.69
N SER A 70 0.96 10.66 -12.74
CA SER A 70 -0.38 10.25 -13.20
C SER A 70 -0.36 8.98 -14.06
N ALA A 71 0.82 8.47 -14.39
CA ALA A 71 0.99 7.26 -15.17
C ALA A 71 0.30 6.05 -14.51
N SER A 72 -0.32 5.21 -15.34
CA SER A 72 -0.78 3.90 -14.94
C SER A 72 0.40 2.93 -14.74
N GLY A 73 0.19 1.85 -13.99
CA GLY A 73 1.20 0.81 -13.83
C GLY A 73 2.30 1.09 -12.78
N CYS A 74 2.17 2.13 -11.96
CA CYS A 74 3.06 2.30 -10.81
C CYS A 74 2.82 1.21 -9.76
N ASN A 75 3.91 0.58 -9.30
CA ASN A 75 3.88 -0.35 -8.18
C ASN A 75 3.74 0.44 -6.89
N ARG A 76 2.88 -0.03 -5.98
CA ARG A 76 2.62 0.62 -4.69
C ARG A 76 2.92 -0.32 -3.55
N PHE A 77 3.54 0.21 -2.52
CA PHE A 77 3.84 -0.45 -1.27
C PHE A 77 3.26 0.37 -0.11
N VAL A 78 2.37 -0.25 0.65
CA VAL A 78 1.72 0.40 1.79
C VAL A 78 2.67 0.33 2.98
N VAL A 79 3.13 1.50 3.41
CA VAL A 79 4.00 1.66 4.58
C VAL A 79 3.16 1.75 5.85
N GLU A 80 1.99 2.38 5.75
CA GLU A 80 1.06 2.56 6.86
C GLU A 80 -0.39 2.58 6.36
N ASP A 81 -1.28 1.87 7.06
CA ASP A 81 -2.72 1.76 6.79
C ASP A 81 -3.51 1.99 8.09
N GLY A 82 -3.41 3.20 8.64
CA GLY A 82 -4.10 3.62 9.85
C GLY A 82 -5.48 4.20 9.58
N ARG A 83 -6.29 4.34 10.65
CA ARG A 83 -7.66 4.88 10.55
C ARG A 83 -7.72 6.35 10.08
N ASN A 84 -6.70 7.14 10.43
CA ASN A 84 -6.62 8.57 10.11
C ASN A 84 -5.36 8.94 9.32
N GLU A 85 -4.50 7.97 9.02
CA GLU A 85 -3.21 8.22 8.40
C GLU A 85 -2.84 7.04 7.52
N VAL A 86 -2.45 7.34 6.28
CA VAL A 86 -1.99 6.35 5.31
C VAL A 86 -0.70 6.84 4.71
N THR A 87 0.30 5.96 4.65
CA THR A 87 1.55 6.24 3.96
C THR A 87 1.77 5.20 2.87
N VAL A 88 1.95 5.66 1.63
CA VAL A 88 2.28 4.80 0.49
C VAL A 88 3.59 5.22 -0.15
N GLN A 89 4.47 4.26 -0.37
CA GLN A 89 5.58 4.38 -1.29
C GLN A 89 5.12 3.85 -2.66
N TYR A 90 5.48 4.51 -3.74
CA TYR A 90 5.21 4.05 -5.08
C TYR A 90 6.42 4.24 -6.00
N THR A 91 6.49 3.39 -7.02
CA THR A 91 7.52 3.40 -8.05
C THR A 91 6.86 3.28 -9.41
N CYS A 92 7.16 4.22 -10.30
CA CYS A 92 6.63 4.28 -11.64
C CYS A 92 7.76 3.94 -12.63
N PRO A 93 7.71 2.78 -13.31
CA PRO A 93 8.77 2.35 -14.21
C PRO A 93 9.09 3.42 -15.27
N GLY A 94 10.38 3.79 -15.36
CA GLY A 94 10.87 4.78 -16.32
C GLY A 94 10.62 6.26 -15.96
N ASP A 95 9.82 6.57 -14.93
CA ASP A 95 9.46 7.95 -14.57
C ASP A 95 9.99 8.37 -13.19
N GLY A 96 10.04 7.44 -12.23
CA GLY A 96 10.61 7.71 -10.91
C GLY A 96 9.89 7.01 -9.76
N TYR A 97 9.88 7.64 -8.59
CA TYR A 97 9.27 7.12 -7.38
C TYR A 97 8.82 8.24 -6.45
N GLY A 98 7.92 7.92 -5.54
CA GLY A 98 7.52 8.87 -4.51
C GLY A 98 6.96 8.20 -3.26
N ARG A 99 7.03 8.92 -2.16
CA ARG A 99 6.32 8.60 -0.93
C ARG A 99 5.24 9.66 -0.74
N THR A 100 4.05 9.23 -0.36
CA THR A 100 2.95 10.12 -0.01
C THR A 100 2.36 9.68 1.31
N ASN A 101 2.27 10.62 2.25
CA ASN A 101 1.51 10.51 3.47
C ASN A 101 0.21 11.30 3.30
N VAL A 102 -0.90 10.71 3.73
CA VAL A 102 -2.22 11.33 3.73
C VAL A 102 -2.79 11.22 5.14
N ARG A 103 -2.98 12.37 5.79
CA ARG A 103 -3.65 12.46 7.08
C ARG A 103 -5.08 12.95 6.88
N LYS A 104 -6.03 12.19 7.41
CA LYS A 104 -7.46 12.50 7.36
C LYS A 104 -7.83 13.46 8.48
N GLU A 105 -8.37 14.62 8.10
CA GLU A 105 -8.99 15.57 9.04
C GLU A 105 -10.52 15.39 9.06
N GLY A 106 -11.10 14.89 7.96
CA GLY A 106 -12.52 14.56 7.81
C GLY A 106 -12.79 13.83 6.48
N PRO A 107 -14.05 13.46 6.18
CA PRO A 107 -14.37 12.77 4.92
C PRO A 107 -14.11 13.63 3.67
N ALA A 108 -14.19 14.96 3.78
CA ALA A 108 -14.00 15.92 2.70
C ALA A 108 -12.71 16.76 2.80
N LEU A 109 -11.80 16.40 3.72
CA LEU A 109 -10.58 17.18 4.00
C LEU A 109 -9.42 16.29 4.44
N VAL A 110 -8.28 16.42 3.76
CA VAL A 110 -7.04 15.74 4.13
C VAL A 110 -5.83 16.67 4.02
N GLN A 111 -4.77 16.33 4.73
CA GLN A 111 -3.45 16.91 4.59
C GLN A 111 -2.55 15.89 3.87
N ILE A 112 -1.74 16.38 2.93
CA ILE A 112 -0.90 15.54 2.08
C ILE A 112 0.52 16.05 2.12
N ASP A 113 1.45 15.14 2.39
CA ASP A 113 2.89 15.37 2.26
C ASP A 113 3.44 14.36 1.25
N SER A 114 4.18 14.83 0.26
CA SER A 114 4.76 13.94 -0.75
C SER A 114 6.11 14.40 -1.24
N GLN A 115 6.99 13.43 -1.47
CA GLN A 115 8.35 13.66 -1.93
C GLN A 115 8.84 12.49 -2.77
N GLY A 116 9.85 12.73 -3.60
CA GLY A 116 10.46 11.68 -4.41
C GLY A 116 11.24 12.24 -5.60
N ILE A 117 11.35 11.40 -6.64
CA ILE A 117 12.01 11.72 -7.90
C ILE A 117 11.00 11.55 -9.02
N VAL A 118 10.94 12.51 -9.95
CA VAL A 118 10.16 12.44 -11.18
C VAL A 118 11.02 12.98 -12.34
N GLY A 119 11.13 12.22 -13.43
CA GLY A 119 12.00 12.59 -14.57
C GLY A 119 13.45 12.87 -14.16
N GLY A 120 13.97 12.15 -13.17
CA GLY A 120 15.34 12.33 -12.64
C GLY A 120 15.53 13.57 -11.75
N ARG A 121 14.47 14.32 -11.41
CA ARG A 121 14.55 15.52 -10.57
C ARG A 121 13.81 15.31 -9.25
N PRO A 122 14.35 15.81 -8.12
CA PRO A 122 13.64 15.74 -6.85
C PRO A 122 12.39 16.63 -6.86
N PHE A 123 11.37 16.17 -6.16
CA PHE A 123 10.21 16.98 -5.81
C PHE A 123 9.87 16.76 -4.34
N GLN A 124 9.28 17.78 -3.74
CA GLN A 124 8.63 17.71 -2.44
C GLN A 124 7.51 18.74 -2.40
N PHE A 125 6.37 18.40 -1.81
CA PHE A 125 5.31 19.36 -1.54
C PHE A 125 4.48 18.91 -0.33
N SER A 126 3.81 19.90 0.26
CA SER A 126 2.74 19.72 1.24
C SER A 126 1.49 20.43 0.74
N ALA A 127 0.32 19.85 0.92
CA ALA A 127 -0.94 20.42 0.47
C ALA A 127 -2.11 20.09 1.40
N GLU A 128 -3.06 21.03 1.50
CA GLU A 128 -4.42 20.71 1.93
C GLU A 128 -5.22 20.28 0.70
N ALA A 129 -5.93 19.15 0.77
CA ALA A 129 -6.90 18.76 -0.24
C ALA A 129 -8.30 18.80 0.35
N ARG A 130 -9.21 19.53 -0.30
CA ARG A 130 -10.60 19.71 0.15
C ARG A 130 -11.58 19.44 -0.98
N ARG A 131 -12.64 18.69 -0.70
CA ARG A 131 -13.73 18.49 -1.67
C ARG A 131 -14.46 19.80 -1.95
N ILE A 132 -14.69 20.11 -3.22
CA ILE A 132 -15.38 21.33 -3.69
C ILE A 132 -16.64 21.04 -4.49
N GLY A 133 -16.94 19.78 -4.82
CA GLY A 133 -18.17 19.42 -5.52
C GLY A 133 -18.11 18.05 -6.20
N SER A 134 -18.96 17.86 -7.20
CA SER A 134 -18.90 16.71 -8.11
C SER A 134 -17.79 16.91 -9.14
N CYS A 135 -17.24 15.82 -9.67
CA CYS A 135 -16.32 15.91 -10.81
C CYS A 135 -17.05 16.51 -12.02
N GLN A 136 -16.34 17.37 -12.75
CA GLN A 136 -16.77 17.96 -14.02
C GLN A 136 -16.14 17.24 -15.20
#